data_AF-A0A447X701-F1
#
_entry.id   AF-A0A447X701-F1
#
_cell.length_a   1.000
_cell.length_b   1.000
_cell.length_c   1.000
_cell.angle_alpha   90.00
_cell.angle_beta   90.00
_cell.angle_gamma   90.00
#
_symmetry.space_group_name_H-M   'P 1'
#
loop_
_entity.id
_entity.type
_entity.pdbx_description
1 polymer ?
#
loop_
_entity_poly.entity_id
_entity_poly.type
_entity_poly.pdbx_seq_one_letter_code
_entity_poly.pdbx_strand_id
1 'polypeptide(L)' 'MIAVDAWLQAEQPRVRMIMQVHDELVFEVHKDDVDAVAKQIHQLMENCTRLDVPLLVEVGSGENWDQAH' A
#
# COMPACT_ATOMS: atom_id res chain seq x y z
N MET A 1 -1.65 -1.12 -8.32
CA MET A 1 -1.36 -2.57 -8.35
C MET A 1 -0.02 -2.87 -9.02
N ILE A 2 0.16 -2.69 -10.33
CA ILE A 2 1.38 -3.12 -11.06
C ILE A 2 2.66 -2.48 -10.49
N ALA A 3 2.66 -1.17 -10.21
CA ALA A 3 3.83 -0.50 -9.63
C ALA A 3 4.18 -1.02 -8.22
N VAL A 4 3.15 -1.35 -7.43
CA VAL A 4 3.33 -1.96 -6.10
C VAL A 4 3.90 -3.36 -6.23
N ASP A 5 3.37 -4.20 -7.14
CA ASP A 5 3.90 -5.53 -7.40
C ASP A 5 5.35 -5.50 -7.87
N ALA A 6 5.69 -4.61 -8.81
CA ALA A 6 7.06 -4.43 -9.27
C ALA A 6 8.03 -4.08 -8.13
N TRP A 7 7.60 -3.20 -7.21
CA TRP A 7 8.36 -2.87 -6.01
C TRP A 7 8.52 -4.07 -5.07
N LEU A 8 7.45 -4.82 -4.81
CA LEU A 8 7.49 -6.02 -3.98
C LEU A 8 8.46 -7.07 -4.53
N GLN A 9 8.50 -7.27 -5.85
CA GLN A 9 9.43 -8.20 -6.50
C GLN A 9 10.89 -7.72 -6.46
N ALA A 10 11.11 -6.42 -6.61
CA ALA A 10 12.47 -5.86 -6.65
C ALA A 10 13.12 -5.81 -5.26
N GLU A 11 12.41 -5.29 -4.26
CA GLU A 11 12.97 -5.01 -2.94
C GLU A 11 12.74 -6.15 -1.94
N GLN A 12 11.81 -7.08 -2.23
CA GLN A 12 11.41 -8.18 -1.35
C GLN A 12 11.25 -7.79 0.13
N PRO A 13 10.51 -6.71 0.45
CA PRO A 13 10.28 -6.28 1.82
C PRO A 13 9.42 -7.31 2.59
N ARG A 14 9.39 -7.22 3.93
CA ARG A 14 8.57 -8.10 4.78
C ARG A 14 7.09 -7.65 4.81
N VAL A 15 6.49 -7.55 3.63
CA VAL A 15 5.08 -7.25 3.41
C VAL A 15 4.52 -8.15 2.33
N ARG A 16 3.24 -8.49 2.44
CA ARG A 16 2.50 -9.24 1.43
C ARG A 16 1.15 -8.58 1.18
N MET A 17 0.80 -8.36 -0.08
CA MET A 17 -0.57 -8.02 -0.46
C MET A 17 -1.45 -9.26 -0.29
N ILE A 18 -2.49 -9.16 0.52
CA ILE A 18 -3.40 -10.26 0.82
C ILE A 18 -4.70 -10.18 0.00
N MET A 19 -5.13 -8.97 -0.36
CA MET A 19 -6.39 -8.76 -1.05
C MET A 19 -6.44 -7.41 -1.76
N GLN A 20 -7.28 -7.34 -2.79
CA GLN A 20 -7.74 -6.12 -3.42
C GLN A 20 -9.26 -6.09 -3.34
N VAL A 21 -9.83 -4.95 -2.95
CA VAL A 21 -11.27 -4.70 -3.02
C VAL A 21 -11.49 -3.40 -3.78
N HIS A 22 -11.79 -3.50 -5.07
CA HIS A 22 -11.92 -2.36 -5.97
C HIS A 22 -10.67 -1.44 -5.97
N ASP A 23 -10.75 -0.30 -5.30
CA ASP A 23 -9.73 0.73 -5.13
C ASP A 23 -8.85 0.54 -3.88
N GLU A 24 -9.22 -0.38 -2.99
CA GLU A 24 -8.47 -0.70 -1.77
C GLU A 24 -7.47 -1.84 -1.98
N LEU A 25 -6.26 -1.68 -1.43
CA LEU A 25 -5.22 -2.70 -1.36
C LEU A 25 -4.94 -3.06 0.10
N VAL A 26 -5.08 -4.33 0.46
CA VAL A 26 -4.91 -4.82 1.83
C VAL A 26 -3.61 -5.60 1.94
N PHE A 27 -2.82 -5.30 2.97
CA PHE A 27 -1.50 -5.88 3.19
C PHE A 27 -1.34 -6.45 4.60
N GLU A 28 -0.59 -7.54 4.71
CA GLU A 28 0.04 -7.96 5.96
C GLU A 28 1.49 -7.47 5.97
N VAL A 29 1.88 -6.80 7.05
CA VAL A 29 3.21 -6.16 7.18
C VAL A 29 3.83 -6.56 8.51
N HIS A 30 5.15 -6.79 8.52
CA HIS A 30 5.87 -6.93 9.79
C HIS A 30 5.76 -5.62 10.60
N LYS A 31 5.39 -5.70 11.88
CA LYS A 31 5.11 -4.53 12.74
C LYS A 31 6.19 -3.45 12.71
N ASP A 32 7.46 -3.85 12.65
CA ASP A 32 8.60 -2.92 12.66
C ASP A 32 8.77 -2.16 11.33
N ASP A 33 8.10 -2.59 10.26
CA ASP A 33 8.24 -2.05 8.91
C ASP A 33 6.99 -1.26 8.47
N VAL A 34 5.94 -1.18 9.31
CA VAL A 34 4.63 -0.59 8.97
C VAL A 34 4.78 0.82 8.40
N ASP A 35 5.49 1.73 9.08
CA ASP A 35 5.63 3.12 8.65
C ASP A 35 6.36 3.23 7.29
N ALA A 36 7.43 2.44 7.10
CA ALA A 36 8.23 2.46 5.89
C ALA A 36 7.45 1.92 4.68
N VAL A 37 6.74 0.81 4.90
CA VAL A 37 5.92 0.15 3.87
C VAL A 37 4.70 1.02 3.53
N ALA A 38 4.01 1.57 4.52
CA ALA A 38 2.88 2.48 4.33
C ALA A 38 3.26 3.68 3.47
N LYS A 39 4.37 4.34 3.81
CA LYS A 39 4.88 5.49 3.05
C LYS A 39 5.19 5.12 1.59
N GLN A 40 5.82 3.97 1.37
CA GLN A 40 6.19 3.53 0.03
C GLN A 40 4.95 3.19 -0.81
N ILE A 41 3.98 2.46 -0.24
CA ILE A 41 2.73 2.11 -0.93
C ILE A 41 1.93 3.38 -1.27
N HIS A 42 1.80 4.31 -0.33
CA HIS A 42 1.15 5.60 -0.55
C HIS A 42 1.76 6.32 -1.76
N GLN A 43 3.08 6.47 -1.79
CA GLN A 43 3.77 7.13 -2.90
C GLN A 43 3.53 6.42 -4.25
N LEU A 44 3.57 5.09 -4.27
CA LEU A 44 3.34 4.31 -5.49
C LEU A 44 1.90 4.42 -5.99
N MET A 45 0.93 4.48 -5.09
CA MET A 45 -0.49 4.60 -5.45
C MET A 45 -0.84 6.02 -5.91
N GLU A 46 -0.45 7.04 -5.16
CA GLU A 46 -0.76 8.44 -5.46
C GLU A 46 -0.13 8.90 -6.79
N ASN A 47 1.06 8.39 -7.12
CA ASN A 47 1.79 8.75 -8.35
C ASN A 47 1.60 7.74 -9.48
N CYS A 48 0.63 6.82 -9.39
CA CYS A 48 0.47 5.76 -10.38
C CYS A 48 0.00 6.25 -11.77
N THR A 49 -0.52 7.47 -11.85
CA THR A 49 -0.99 8.08 -13.09
C THR A 49 -0.89 9.60 -13.02
N ARG A 50 -0.98 10.27 -14.16
CA ARG A 50 -1.05 11.73 -14.24
C ARG A 50 -2.49 12.15 -14.47
N LEU A 51 -3.01 12.97 -13.56
CA LEU A 51 -4.35 13.55 -13.60
C LEU A 51 -4.26 15.06 -13.50
N ASP A 52 -5.30 15.77 -13.95
CA ASP A 52 -5.40 17.22 -13.79
C ASP A 52 -5.70 17.65 -12.35
N VAL A 53 -6.11 16.69 -11.51
CA VAL A 53 -6.35 16.83 -10.07
C VAL A 53 -5.55 15.79 -9.28
N PRO A 54 -5.14 16.07 -8.02
CA PRO A 54 -4.40 15.10 -7.22
C PRO A 54 -5.21 13.82 -6.95
N LEU A 55 -4.53 12.66 -6.99
CA LEU A 55 -5.08 11.38 -6.56
C LEU A 55 -4.73 11.15 -5.09
N LEU A 56 -5.67 11.40 -4.19
CA LEU A 56 -5.44 11.18 -2.77
C LEU A 56 -5.49 9.69 -2.43
N VAL A 57 -4.56 9.26 -1.57
CA VAL A 57 -4.49 7.90 -1.03
C VAL A 57 -4.47 7.99 0.48
N GLU A 58 -5.36 7.27 1.14
CA GLU A 58 -5.36 7.13 2.59
C GLU A 58 -4.75 5.79 2.97
N VAL A 59 -4.03 5.77 4.09
CA VAL A 59 -3.41 4.55 4.62
C VAL A 59 -3.74 4.45 6.10
N GLY A 60 -4.44 3.38 6.48
CA GLY A 60 -4.65 2.98 7.85
C GLY A 60 -3.89 1.71 8.20
N SER A 61 -3.69 1.48 9.50
CA SER A 61 -3.02 0.29 10.03
C SER A 61 -3.65 -0.13 11.34
N GLY A 62 -3.88 -1.43 11.53
CA GLY A 62 -4.50 -1.99 12.73
C GLY A 62 -4.20 -3.47 12.87
N GLU A 63 -4.58 -4.06 14.01
CA GLU A 63 -4.39 -5.49 14.26
C GLU A 63 -5.37 -6.37 13.47
N ASN A 64 -6.43 -5.75 12.94
CA ASN A 64 -7.39 -6.36 12.06
C ASN A 64 -7.87 -5.33 11.02
N TRP A 65 -8.59 -5.80 10.02
CA TRP A 65 -9.03 -4.96 8.91
C TRP A 65 -9.97 -3.84 9.34
N ASP A 66 -10.88 -4.08 10.28
CA ASP A 66 -11.82 -3.07 10.78
C ASP A 66 -11.09 -1.89 11.46
N GLN A 67 -9.96 -2.15 12.13
CA GLN A 67 -9.10 -1.12 12.73
C GLN A 67 -8.15 -0.43 11.74
N ALA A 68 -7.90 -1.05 10.58
CA ALA A 68 -6.98 -0.55 9.58
C ALA A 68 -7.66 0.39 8.56
N HIS A 69 -8.97 0.60 8.70
CA HIS A 69 -9.78 1.50 7.88
C HIS A 69 -9.74 2.94 8.42
#